data_AF-A0A8S3EW06-F1
#
_entry.id   AF-A0A8S3EW06-F1
#
_cell.length_a   1.000
_cell.length_b   1.000
_cell.length_c   1.000
_cell.angle_alpha   90.00
_cell.angle_beta   90.00
_cell.angle_gamma   90.00
#
_symmetry.space_group_name_H-M   'P 1'
#
loop_
_entity.id
_entity.type
_entity.pdbx_description
1 polymer ?
#
loop_
_entity_poly.entity_id
_entity_poly.type
_entity_poly.pdbx_seq_one_letter_code
_entity_poly.pdbx_strand_id
1 'polypeptide(L)'
;TNESVQLYESMRLIPIDDLLNVAIDGGFNALQATVVTIQELKQYLCDDNSNDTFIVQCFLSHLDLDGPLNQVIAKRCIFCNRSIRNNNGVNECTESECRMKLLEQISDENLSKKEVFNLNVHLTDYTGTIKNVKLGDDVARKMLKCSVDEFILMTGEQKTKLKWTYLLERFRFGIQIKNSSNYAKPIVRIACIFPREYLPSSINDEQL
;
A
#
# COMPACT_ATOMS: atom_id res chain seq x y z
N THR A 1 5.90 -32.36 4.62
CA THR A 1 5.20 -31.93 3.37
C THR A 1 3.71 -31.74 3.57
N ASN A 2 3.03 -32.49 4.45
CA ASN A 2 1.58 -32.32 4.70
C ASN A 2 1.25 -31.13 5.65
N GLU A 3 2.04 -30.91 6.71
CA GLU A 3 1.78 -29.82 7.68
C GLU A 3 1.90 -28.43 7.06
N SER A 4 2.90 -28.21 6.19
CA SER A 4 3.05 -26.95 5.48
C SER A 4 1.81 -26.63 4.64
N VAL A 5 1.25 -27.62 3.94
CA VAL A 5 0.05 -27.45 3.10
C VAL A 5 -1.20 -27.23 3.96
N GLN A 6 -1.37 -27.98 5.07
CA GLN A 6 -2.48 -27.78 6.00
C GLN A 6 -2.42 -26.41 6.72
N LEU A 7 -1.23 -25.92 7.04
CA LEU A 7 -1.03 -24.55 7.52
C LEU A 7 -1.43 -23.52 6.44
N TYR A 8 -1.12 -23.77 5.17
CA TYR A 8 -1.54 -22.89 4.07
C TYR A 8 -3.05 -22.93 3.80
N GLU A 9 -3.69 -24.09 3.89
CA GLU A 9 -5.15 -24.22 3.73
C GLU A 9 -5.90 -23.56 4.88
N SER A 10 -5.41 -23.68 6.12
CA SER A 10 -5.98 -22.93 7.24
C SER A 10 -5.73 -21.42 7.14
N MET A 11 -4.61 -20.99 6.54
CA MET A 11 -4.35 -19.58 6.21
C MET A 11 -5.30 -18.98 5.16
N ARG A 12 -5.98 -19.81 4.34
CA ARG A 12 -7.01 -19.35 3.38
C ARG A 12 -8.35 -19.03 4.03
N LEU A 13 -8.60 -19.48 5.27
CA LEU A 13 -9.80 -19.15 6.01
C LEU A 13 -9.61 -17.77 6.67
N ILE A 14 -10.34 -16.77 6.18
CA ILE A 14 -10.37 -15.44 6.77
C ILE A 14 -11.66 -15.32 7.58
N PRO A 15 -11.60 -14.96 8.88
CA PRO A 15 -12.80 -14.71 9.66
C PRO A 15 -13.71 -13.68 8.98
N ILE A 16 -15.02 -13.95 8.95
CA ILE A 16 -15.99 -13.09 8.27
C ILE A 16 -16.00 -11.68 8.86
N ASP A 17 -15.83 -11.54 10.18
CA ASP A 17 -15.80 -10.25 10.85
C ASP A 17 -14.65 -9.36 10.36
N ASP A 18 -13.50 -9.94 10.02
CA ASP A 18 -12.37 -9.19 9.44
C ASP A 18 -12.65 -8.74 8.01
N LEU A 19 -13.30 -9.58 7.21
CA LEU A 19 -13.73 -9.22 5.86
C LEU A 19 -14.72 -8.05 5.92
N LEU A 20 -15.64 -8.05 6.88
CA LEU A 20 -16.62 -6.98 7.09
C LEU A 20 -15.97 -5.68 7.55
N ASN A 21 -15.03 -5.73 8.49
CA ASN A 21 -14.31 -4.55 8.98
C ASN A 21 -13.44 -3.89 7.89
N VAL A 22 -12.90 -4.69 6.97
CA VAL A 22 -12.04 -4.23 5.87
C VAL A 22 -12.85 -3.75 4.66
N ALA A 23 -14.01 -4.34 4.38
CA ALA A 23 -14.85 -3.99 3.24
C ALA A 23 -15.42 -2.56 3.28
N ILE A 24 -15.29 -1.87 4.42
CA ILE A 24 -15.84 -0.52 4.65
C ILE A 24 -14.86 0.57 4.18
N ASP A 25 -13.58 0.25 3.94
CA ASP A 25 -12.58 1.22 3.49
C ASP A 25 -12.34 1.17 1.96
N GLY A 26 -12.76 2.22 1.26
CA GLY A 26 -12.11 2.65 0.01
C GLY A 26 -12.32 1.79 -1.25
N GLY A 27 -13.34 0.93 -1.29
CA GLY A 27 -13.73 0.22 -2.52
C GLY A 27 -13.00 -1.11 -2.77
N PHE A 28 -12.44 -1.72 -1.73
CA PHE A 28 -11.97 -3.11 -1.76
C PHE A 28 -13.06 -4.05 -1.25
N ASN A 29 -13.60 -4.90 -2.11
CA ASN A 29 -14.62 -5.87 -1.70
C ASN A 29 -13.96 -7.15 -1.19
N ALA A 30 -13.61 -7.18 0.09
CA ALA A 30 -12.94 -8.31 0.72
C ALA A 30 -13.73 -9.63 0.60
N LEU A 31 -15.07 -9.57 0.57
CA LEU A 31 -15.94 -10.75 0.45
C LEU A 31 -15.87 -11.43 -0.93
N GLN A 32 -15.45 -10.69 -1.97
CA GLN A 32 -15.30 -11.22 -3.33
C GLN A 32 -13.83 -11.45 -3.71
N ALA A 33 -12.90 -11.16 -2.79
CA ALA A 33 -11.48 -11.25 -3.08
C ALA A 33 -10.99 -12.70 -2.98
N THR A 34 -10.20 -13.12 -3.97
CA THR A 34 -9.63 -14.47 -4.00
C THR A 34 -8.30 -14.49 -3.25
N VAL A 35 -8.10 -15.47 -2.37
CA VAL A 35 -6.82 -15.68 -1.67
C VAL A 35 -5.84 -16.38 -2.62
N VAL A 36 -4.70 -15.75 -2.87
CA VAL A 36 -3.69 -16.22 -3.83
C VAL A 36 -2.27 -16.07 -3.27
N THR A 37 -1.37 -16.87 -3.81
CA THR A 37 0.08 -16.72 -3.63
C THR A 37 0.63 -15.59 -4.51
N ILE A 38 1.85 -15.14 -4.25
CA ILE A 38 2.52 -14.13 -5.08
C ILE A 38 2.73 -14.65 -6.52
N GLN A 39 3.00 -15.93 -6.70
CA GLN A 39 3.18 -16.51 -8.03
C GLN A 39 1.85 -16.58 -8.81
N GLU A 40 0.75 -16.98 -8.16
CA GLU A 40 -0.59 -16.92 -8.76
C GLU A 40 -0.98 -15.47 -9.10
N LEU A 41 -0.76 -14.53 -8.18
CA LEU A 41 -1.01 -13.10 -8.44
C LEU A 41 -0.28 -12.59 -9.68
N LYS A 42 0.96 -13.05 -9.92
CA LYS A 42 1.71 -12.71 -11.14
C LYS A 42 1.10 -13.28 -12.42
N GLN A 43 0.48 -14.46 -12.35
CA GLN A 43 -0.23 -15.02 -13.50
C GLN A 43 -1.44 -14.15 -13.86
N TYR A 44 -2.21 -13.70 -12.85
CA TYR A 44 -3.32 -12.77 -13.05
C TYR A 44 -2.90 -11.40 -13.62
N LEU A 45 -1.65 -10.96 -13.41
CA LEU A 45 -1.11 -9.74 -14.03
C LEU A 45 -0.77 -9.89 -15.51
N CYS A 46 -0.58 -11.13 -15.98
CA CYS A 46 -0.35 -11.44 -17.38
C CYS A 46 -1.66 -11.61 -18.15
N ASP A 47 -2.73 -12.01 -17.46
CA ASP A 47 -4.07 -12.10 -18.03
C ASP A 47 -4.68 -10.69 -18.10
N ASP A 48 -5.40 -10.36 -19.17
CA ASP A 48 -6.09 -9.07 -19.36
C ASP A 48 -7.29 -8.87 -18.39
N ASN A 49 -7.30 -9.55 -17.24
CA ASN A 49 -8.32 -9.47 -16.22
C ASN A 49 -8.25 -8.11 -15.52
N SER A 50 -9.11 -7.20 -15.95
CA SER A 50 -9.21 -5.86 -15.39
C SER A 50 -10.10 -5.83 -14.15
N ASN A 51 -9.56 -5.32 -13.03
CA ASN A 51 -10.25 -4.91 -11.80
C ASN A 51 -10.49 -5.96 -10.71
N ASP A 52 -9.82 -7.10 -10.76
CA ASP A 52 -9.91 -8.09 -9.69
C ASP A 52 -9.22 -7.63 -8.40
N THR A 53 -9.81 -8.07 -7.29
CA THR A 53 -9.30 -7.92 -5.93
C THR A 53 -8.80 -9.25 -5.41
N PHE A 54 -7.62 -9.25 -4.81
CA PHE A 54 -6.96 -10.44 -4.29
C PHE A 54 -6.58 -10.25 -2.83
N ILE A 55 -6.41 -11.34 -2.10
CA ILE A 55 -5.81 -11.33 -0.77
C ILE A 55 -4.52 -12.14 -0.84
N VAL A 56 -3.43 -11.54 -0.38
CA VAL A 56 -2.12 -12.21 -0.32
C VAL A 56 -1.62 -12.22 1.12
N GLN A 57 -1.07 -13.35 1.54
CA GLN A 57 -0.37 -13.48 2.81
C GLN A 57 1.13 -13.56 2.52
N CYS A 58 1.86 -12.54 2.94
CA CYS A 58 3.25 -12.33 2.55
C CYS A 58 3.95 -11.44 3.59
N PHE A 59 5.24 -11.18 3.39
CA PHE A 59 5.96 -10.16 4.16
C PHE A 59 6.49 -9.06 3.25
N LEU A 60 6.83 -7.91 3.86
CA LEU A 60 7.49 -6.81 3.18
C LEU A 60 8.98 -7.09 3.04
N SER A 61 9.45 -7.43 1.85
CA SER A 61 10.88 -7.66 1.59
C SER A 61 11.65 -6.41 1.20
N HIS A 62 10.93 -5.32 0.90
CA HIS A 62 11.51 -4.00 0.66
C HIS A 62 10.55 -2.91 1.14
N LEU A 63 11.04 -2.06 2.03
CA LEU A 63 10.37 -0.88 2.55
C LEU A 63 11.45 0.19 2.78
N ASP A 64 11.39 1.27 2.02
CA ASP A 64 12.34 2.38 2.14
C ASP A 64 11.65 3.58 2.80
N LEU A 65 11.97 3.83 4.07
CA LEU A 65 11.49 4.98 4.84
C LEU A 65 12.62 5.96 5.18
N ASP A 66 13.86 5.49 5.10
CA ASP A 66 15.08 6.19 5.49
C ASP A 66 15.86 6.76 4.28
N GLY A 67 15.37 6.53 3.06
CA GLY A 67 15.82 7.18 1.84
C GLY A 67 15.37 8.64 1.68
N PRO A 68 15.62 9.24 0.50
CA PRO A 68 15.25 10.63 0.21
C PRO A 68 13.73 10.87 0.35
N LEU A 69 13.37 11.96 1.04
CA LEU A 69 11.96 12.26 1.37
C LEU A 69 11.05 12.36 0.12
N ASN A 70 11.57 12.81 -1.01
CA ASN A 70 10.82 12.91 -2.28
C ASN A 70 10.48 11.55 -2.92
N GLN A 71 11.06 10.45 -2.44
CA GLN A 71 10.71 9.09 -2.85
C GLN A 71 9.57 8.52 -1.99
N VAL A 72 9.45 8.98 -0.76
CA VAL A 72 8.47 8.51 0.23
C VAL A 72 7.22 9.40 0.26
N ILE A 73 7.40 10.71 0.13
CA ILE A 73 6.35 11.72 0.18
C ILE A 73 6.15 12.33 -1.20
N ALA A 74 4.88 12.39 -1.62
CA ALA A 74 4.46 13.08 -2.83
C ALA A 74 3.56 14.26 -2.48
N LYS A 75 3.61 15.29 -3.33
CA LYS A 75 2.67 16.42 -3.28
C LYS A 75 1.50 16.14 -4.21
N ARG A 76 0.28 16.35 -3.72
CA ARG A 76 -0.95 16.18 -4.50
C ARG A 76 -1.84 17.39 -4.37
N CYS A 77 -2.60 17.68 -5.43
CA CYS A 77 -3.61 18.72 -5.39
C CYS A 77 -4.73 18.35 -4.41
N ILE A 78 -5.16 19.29 -3.57
CA ILE A 78 -6.25 19.05 -2.62
C ILE A 78 -7.60 18.80 -3.30
N PHE A 79 -7.79 19.34 -4.52
CA PHE A 79 -9.06 19.26 -5.24
C PHE A 79 -9.20 17.99 -6.08
N CYS A 80 -8.20 17.67 -6.90
CA CYS A 80 -8.27 16.51 -7.82
C CYS A 80 -7.40 15.32 -7.40
N ASN A 81 -6.60 15.44 -6.34
CA ASN A 81 -5.68 14.42 -5.85
C ASN A 81 -4.64 13.93 -6.88
N ARG A 82 -4.44 14.66 -7.99
CA ARG A 82 -3.38 14.36 -8.96
C ARG A 82 -2.03 14.75 -8.39
N SER A 83 -1.00 13.99 -8.77
CA SER A 83 0.38 14.25 -8.39
C SER A 83 0.84 15.59 -8.99
N ILE A 84 1.37 16.46 -8.15
CA ILE A 84 2.00 17.70 -8.55
C ILE A 84 3.49 17.40 -8.69
N ARG A 85 3.98 17.43 -9.93
CA ARG A 85 5.40 17.33 -10.24
C ARG A 85 5.97 18.73 -10.32
N ASN A 86 7.19 18.91 -9.81
CA ASN A 86 7.94 20.14 -10.03
C ASN A 86 8.39 20.19 -11.49
N ASN A 87 7.59 20.81 -12.35
CA ASN A 87 7.96 21.06 -13.74
C ASN A 87 8.46 22.49 -13.84
N ASN A 88 9.75 22.66 -14.11
CA ASN A 88 10.38 23.98 -14.35
C ASN A 88 10.22 24.98 -13.18
N GLY A 89 10.22 24.50 -11.94
CA GLY A 89 10.02 25.35 -10.75
C GLY A 89 8.56 25.63 -10.42
N VAL A 90 7.62 25.26 -11.30
CA VAL A 90 6.18 25.43 -11.08
C VAL A 90 5.64 24.20 -10.34
N ASN A 91 5.22 24.42 -9.10
CA ASN A 91 4.67 23.39 -8.23
C ASN A 91 3.14 23.44 -8.20
N GLU A 92 2.46 23.55 -9.33
CA GLU A 92 1.00 23.74 -9.37
C GLU A 92 0.26 22.56 -10.02
N CYS A 93 -1.04 22.47 -9.74
CA CYS A 93 -1.90 21.55 -10.47
C CYS A 93 -2.06 22.02 -11.93
N THR A 94 -1.88 21.11 -12.88
CA THR A 94 -2.03 21.40 -14.31
C THR A 94 -3.49 21.46 -14.77
N GLU A 95 -4.43 21.03 -13.92
CA GLU A 95 -5.86 21.05 -14.25
C GLU A 95 -6.45 22.46 -14.08
N SER A 96 -7.02 22.97 -15.16
CA SER A 96 -7.56 24.34 -15.25
C SER A 96 -8.64 24.59 -14.20
N GLU A 97 -9.55 23.63 -13.98
CA GLU A 97 -10.60 23.73 -12.96
C GLU A 97 -10.04 23.86 -11.54
N CYS A 98 -8.94 23.17 -11.24
CA CYS A 98 -8.30 23.24 -9.93
C CYS A 98 -7.63 24.60 -9.72
N ARG A 99 -7.02 25.17 -10.77
CA ARG A 99 -6.44 26.52 -10.73
C ARG A 99 -7.51 27.60 -10.54
N MET A 100 -8.65 27.47 -11.20
CA MET A 100 -9.77 28.41 -11.04
C MET A 100 -10.31 28.40 -9.61
N LYS A 101 -10.56 27.21 -9.04
CA LYS A 101 -10.99 27.07 -7.64
C LYS A 101 -9.98 27.65 -6.65
N LEU A 102 -8.69 27.59 -6.97
CA LEU A 102 -7.65 28.17 -6.12
C LEU A 102 -7.76 29.69 -6.05
N LEU A 103 -7.93 30.35 -7.21
CA LEU A 103 -8.05 31.80 -7.32
C LEU A 103 -9.29 32.35 -6.59
N GLU A 104 -10.36 31.54 -6.46
CA GLU A 104 -11.59 31.93 -5.79
C GLU A 104 -11.57 31.73 -4.27
N GLN A 105 -10.77 30.81 -3.74
CA GLN A 105 -10.90 30.36 -2.34
C GLN A 105 -9.65 30.50 -1.48
N ILE A 106 -8.45 30.64 -2.07
CA ILE A 106 -7.21 30.50 -1.32
C ILE A 106 -6.19 31.56 -1.77
N SER A 107 -5.89 32.52 -0.89
CA SER A 107 -4.88 33.56 -1.11
C SER A 107 -3.43 33.06 -0.96
N ASP A 108 -3.23 31.81 -0.55
CA ASP A 108 -1.91 31.18 -0.34
C ASP A 108 -1.71 29.99 -1.28
N GLU A 109 -0.77 30.10 -2.21
CA GLU A 109 -0.41 29.05 -3.17
C GLU A 109 -0.01 27.71 -2.50
N ASN A 110 0.44 27.73 -1.25
CA ASN A 110 0.80 26.53 -0.48
C ASN A 110 -0.41 25.73 0.01
N LEU A 111 -1.58 26.36 0.17
CA LEU A 111 -2.80 25.66 0.61
C LEU A 111 -3.44 24.81 -0.52
N SER A 112 -2.95 24.92 -1.76
CA SER A 112 -3.46 24.14 -2.91
C SER A 112 -3.03 22.66 -2.91
N LYS A 113 -2.17 22.27 -1.97
CA LYS A 113 -1.39 21.02 -2.02
C LYS A 113 -1.45 20.35 -0.66
N LYS A 114 -1.44 19.02 -0.71
CA LYS A 114 -1.24 18.18 0.47
C LYS A 114 -0.10 17.21 0.24
N GLU A 115 0.58 16.88 1.31
CA GLU A 115 1.62 15.87 1.33
C GLU A 115 1.02 14.52 1.72
N VAL A 116 1.40 13.50 0.95
CA VAL A 116 0.88 12.14 1.10
C VAL A 116 2.01 11.14 0.99
N PHE A 117 1.89 10.00 1.67
CA PHE A 117 2.76 8.86 1.42
C PHE A 117 2.54 8.32 -0.01
N ASN A 118 3.64 7.99 -0.66
CA ASN A 118 3.69 7.40 -2.00
C ASN A 118 4.76 6.30 -2.04
N LEU A 119 4.58 5.31 -1.18
CA LEU A 119 5.54 4.24 -0.98
C LEU A 119 5.44 3.16 -2.07
N ASN A 120 6.61 2.68 -2.50
CA ASN A 120 6.74 1.45 -3.27
C ASN A 120 7.36 0.38 -2.39
N VAL A 121 6.68 -0.77 -2.27
CA VAL A 121 7.15 -1.90 -1.47
C VAL A 121 7.31 -3.15 -2.33
N HIS A 122 8.08 -4.11 -1.82
CA HIS A 122 8.12 -5.47 -2.37
C HIS A 122 7.39 -6.42 -1.43
N LEU A 123 6.54 -7.25 -2.01
CA LEU A 123 5.83 -8.30 -1.29
C LEU A 123 6.44 -9.64 -1.65
N THR A 124 6.77 -10.44 -0.63
CA THR A 124 7.39 -11.75 -0.82
C THR A 124 6.67 -12.81 0.01
N ASP A 125 6.39 -13.95 -0.62
CA ASP A 125 6.00 -15.18 0.05
C ASP A 125 6.95 -16.32 -0.37
N TYR A 126 6.60 -17.56 -0.01
CA TYR A 126 7.39 -18.75 -0.36
C TYR A 126 7.40 -19.08 -1.87
N THR A 127 6.47 -18.52 -2.65
CA THR A 127 6.36 -18.74 -4.10
C THR A 127 7.11 -17.68 -4.92
N GLY A 128 7.40 -16.52 -4.33
CA GLY A 128 8.27 -15.54 -4.95
C GLY A 128 8.03 -14.11 -4.46
N THR A 129 8.55 -13.16 -5.24
CA THR A 129 8.49 -11.71 -4.92
C THR A 129 7.82 -10.92 -6.04
N ILE A 130 6.87 -10.05 -5.69
CA ILE A 130 6.35 -9.00 -6.57
C ILE A 130 6.93 -7.65 -6.14
N LYS A 131 7.44 -6.89 -7.12
CA LYS A 131 8.15 -5.63 -6.89
C LYS A 131 7.29 -4.43 -7.25
N ASN A 132 7.66 -3.26 -6.71
CA ASN A 132 7.02 -1.97 -6.99
C ASN A 132 5.50 -1.94 -6.73
N VAL A 133 5.04 -2.63 -5.68
CA VAL A 133 3.64 -2.58 -5.26
C VAL A 133 3.38 -1.25 -4.57
N LYS A 134 2.30 -0.55 -4.96
CA LYS A 134 1.94 0.75 -4.40
C LYS A 134 1.29 0.60 -3.02
N LEU A 135 1.89 1.20 -2.02
CA LEU A 135 1.28 1.39 -0.70
C LEU A 135 0.72 2.82 -0.65
N GLY A 136 -0.60 2.94 -0.76
CA GLY A 136 -1.27 4.25 -0.82
C GLY A 136 -1.32 4.96 0.53
N ASP A 137 -1.54 6.28 0.51
CA ASP A 137 -1.47 7.17 1.69
C ASP A 137 -2.24 6.66 2.91
N ASP A 138 -3.53 6.36 2.75
CA ASP A 138 -4.39 5.94 3.87
C ASP A 138 -3.90 4.62 4.49
N VAL A 139 -3.47 3.69 3.64
CA VAL A 139 -2.95 2.38 4.06
C VAL A 139 -1.59 2.55 4.73
N ALA A 140 -0.73 3.42 4.20
CA ALA A 140 0.57 3.74 4.78
C ALA A 140 0.42 4.37 6.17
N ARG A 141 -0.46 5.37 6.34
CA ARG A 141 -0.72 6.00 7.66
C ARG A 141 -1.20 4.98 8.69
N LYS A 142 -2.13 4.10 8.31
CA LYS A 142 -2.63 3.02 9.18
C LYS A 142 -1.53 2.04 9.56
N MET A 143 -0.72 1.65 8.58
CA MET A 143 0.38 0.71 8.79
C MET A 143 1.44 1.30 9.72
N LEU A 144 1.96 2.48 9.37
CA LEU A 144 3.06 3.17 10.06
C LEU A 144 2.62 3.82 11.38
N LYS A 145 1.31 3.92 11.62
CA LYS A 145 0.71 4.55 12.80
C LYS A 145 1.22 5.97 13.05
N CYS A 146 1.46 6.71 11.96
CA CYS A 146 1.85 8.11 12.00
C CYS A 146 1.24 8.89 10.83
N SER A 147 1.10 10.20 11.02
CA SER A 147 0.74 11.14 9.96
C SER A 147 1.97 11.48 9.09
N VAL A 148 1.72 12.06 7.91
CA VAL A 148 2.79 12.56 7.03
C VAL A 148 3.59 13.67 7.71
N ASP A 149 2.93 14.58 8.42
CA ASP A 149 3.61 15.69 9.11
C ASP A 149 4.54 15.17 10.21
N GLU A 150 4.07 14.20 11.00
CA GLU A 150 4.89 13.50 12.01
C GLU A 150 6.09 12.80 11.35
N PHE A 151 5.87 12.10 10.24
CA PHE A 151 6.93 11.39 9.53
C PHE A 151 7.99 12.35 8.95
N ILE A 152 7.58 13.51 8.44
CA ILE A 152 8.52 14.51 7.91
C ILE A 152 9.44 15.01 9.02
N LEU A 153 8.90 15.21 10.22
CA LEU A 153 9.63 15.66 11.40
C LEU A 153 10.54 14.58 12.03
N MET A 154 10.40 13.31 11.64
CA MET A 154 11.24 12.23 12.14
C MET A 154 12.70 12.35 11.66
N THR A 155 13.63 12.06 12.57
CA THR A 155 15.05 11.89 12.25
C THR A 155 15.28 10.66 11.39
N GLY A 156 16.46 10.58 10.74
CA GLY A 156 16.85 9.39 9.97
C GLY A 156 16.81 8.11 10.82
N GLU A 157 17.31 8.18 12.05
CA GLU A 157 17.30 7.04 12.98
C GLU A 157 15.87 6.58 13.33
N GLN A 158 14.96 7.52 13.59
CA GLN A 158 13.55 7.20 13.85
C GLN A 158 12.90 6.53 12.64
N LYS A 159 13.18 7.00 11.43
CA LYS A 159 12.71 6.40 10.17
C LYS A 159 13.28 5.00 9.96
N THR A 160 14.57 4.79 10.21
CA THR A 160 15.20 3.47 10.14
C THR A 160 14.58 2.51 11.16
N LYS A 161 14.37 2.95 12.41
CA LYS A 161 13.69 2.13 13.44
C LYS A 161 12.26 1.76 13.01
N LEU A 162 11.52 2.73 12.48
CA LEU A 162 10.16 2.50 11.97
C LEU A 162 10.17 1.48 10.83
N LYS A 163 11.09 1.60 9.86
CA LYS A 163 11.26 0.64 8.76
C LYS A 163 11.46 -0.79 9.28
N TRP A 164 12.38 -0.99 10.21
CA TRP A 164 12.66 -2.32 10.77
C TRP A 164 11.52 -2.88 11.63
N THR A 165 10.60 -2.04 12.09
CA THR A 165 9.39 -2.50 12.80
C THR A 165 8.44 -3.27 11.88
N TYR A 166 8.48 -3.02 10.55
CA TYR A 166 7.56 -3.61 9.59
C TYR A 166 8.23 -4.43 8.48
N LEU A 167 9.53 -4.23 8.24
CA LEU A 167 10.24 -5.00 7.25
C LEU A 167 10.36 -6.46 7.71
N LEU A 168 10.15 -7.40 6.78
CA LEU A 168 10.12 -8.85 7.01
C LEU A 168 9.01 -9.36 7.94
N GLU A 169 8.15 -8.48 8.43
CA GLU A 169 6.97 -8.88 9.17
C GLU A 169 5.92 -9.49 8.25
N ARG A 170 5.22 -10.50 8.76
CA ARG A 170 4.12 -11.13 8.02
C ARG A 170 2.88 -10.26 8.10
N PHE A 171 2.24 -10.10 6.95
CA PHE A 171 1.00 -9.38 6.78
C PHE A 171 0.05 -10.19 5.90
N ARG A 172 -1.22 -9.82 6.00
CA ARG A 172 -2.22 -10.16 5.00
C ARG A 172 -2.69 -8.85 4.37
N PHE A 173 -2.55 -8.76 3.05
CA PHE A 173 -2.85 -7.55 2.28
C PHE A 173 -3.98 -7.81 1.30
N GLY A 174 -4.92 -6.86 1.22
CA GLY A 174 -5.83 -6.78 0.09
C GLY A 174 -5.15 -6.04 -1.06
N ILE A 175 -5.15 -6.67 -2.24
CA ILE A 175 -4.48 -6.20 -3.45
C ILE A 175 -5.52 -5.86 -4.50
N GLN A 176 -5.34 -4.70 -5.14
CA GLN A 176 -6.12 -4.29 -6.30
C GLN A 176 -5.20 -4.11 -7.50
N ILE A 177 -5.58 -4.70 -8.63
CA ILE A 177 -4.90 -4.53 -9.91
C ILE A 177 -5.66 -3.49 -10.73
N LYS A 178 -4.94 -2.48 -11.24
CA LYS A 178 -5.49 -1.48 -12.15
C LYS A 178 -4.76 -1.48 -13.47
N ASN A 179 -5.48 -1.85 -14.52
CA ASN A 179 -5.05 -1.67 -15.90
C ASN A 179 -5.30 -0.23 -16.32
N SER A 180 -4.35 0.40 -16.99
CA SER A 180 -4.51 1.74 -17.51
C SER A 180 -3.74 1.87 -18.81
N SER A 181 -4.38 2.40 -19.84
CA SER A 181 -3.78 2.65 -21.16
C SER A 181 -2.54 3.53 -21.11
N ASN A 182 -2.33 4.28 -20.03
CA ASN A 182 -1.18 5.15 -19.82
C ASN A 182 0.07 4.40 -19.29
N TYR A 183 -0.05 3.12 -18.93
CA TYR A 183 1.05 2.34 -18.36
C TYR A 183 1.25 1.04 -19.14
N ALA A 184 2.49 0.74 -19.49
CA ALA A 184 2.86 -0.50 -20.19
C ALA A 184 2.69 -1.77 -19.34
N LYS A 185 2.45 -1.62 -18.02
CA LYS A 185 2.22 -2.71 -17.07
C LYS A 185 1.09 -2.34 -16.11
N PRO A 186 0.30 -3.31 -15.63
CA PRO A 186 -0.69 -3.10 -14.58
C PRO A 186 -0.07 -2.46 -13.33
N ILE A 187 -0.82 -1.57 -12.69
CA ILE A 187 -0.46 -1.04 -11.38
C ILE A 187 -1.04 -1.95 -10.31
N VAL A 188 -0.16 -2.50 -9.48
CA VAL A 188 -0.55 -3.29 -8.30
C VAL A 188 -0.52 -2.41 -7.07
N ARG A 189 -1.62 -2.36 -6.33
CA ARG A 189 -1.77 -1.53 -5.14
C ARG A 189 -2.25 -2.36 -3.95
N ILE A 190 -1.72 -2.05 -2.76
CA ILE A 190 -2.29 -2.47 -1.49
C ILE A 190 -3.49 -1.57 -1.21
N ALA A 191 -4.67 -2.17 -1.15
CA ALA A 191 -5.93 -1.51 -0.84
C ALA A 191 -6.19 -1.47 0.67
N CYS A 192 -5.80 -2.52 1.39
CA CYS A 192 -5.99 -2.63 2.84
C CYS A 192 -4.96 -3.59 3.47
N ILE A 193 -4.87 -3.53 4.79
CA ILE A 193 -4.09 -4.44 5.62
C ILE A 193 -5.05 -5.09 6.61
N PHE A 194 -5.00 -6.41 6.72
CA PHE A 194 -5.81 -7.13 7.69
C PHE A 194 -5.11 -7.14 9.08
N PRO A 195 -5.87 -7.19 10.19
CA PRO A 195 -5.31 -7.26 11.53
C PRO A 195 -4.33 -8.44 11.71
N ARG A 196 -3.30 -8.22 12.54
CA ARG A 196 -2.21 -9.20 12.77
C ARG A 196 -2.65 -10.40 13.62
N GLU A 197 -3.72 -10.25 14.39
CA GLU A 197 -4.20 -11.20 15.42
C GLU A 197 -4.56 -12.60 14.89
N TYR A 198 -4.61 -12.77 13.57
CA TYR A 198 -4.99 -14.04 12.91
C TYR A 198 -3.89 -14.62 12.02
N LEU A 199 -2.69 -14.05 12.05
CA LEU A 199 -1.52 -14.74 11.51
C LEU A 199 -1.09 -15.76 12.57
N PRO A 200 -0.97 -17.05 12.22
CA PRO A 200 -0.54 -18.05 13.20
C PRO A 200 0.77 -17.56 13.82
N SER A 201 0.76 -17.40 15.13
CA SER A 201 1.96 -17.11 15.90
C SER A 201 3.02 -18.11 15.48
N SER A 202 4.23 -17.63 15.21
CA SER A 202 5.38 -18.52 15.12
C SER A 202 5.35 -19.44 16.32
N ILE A 203 5.49 -20.73 16.06
CA ILE A 203 5.64 -21.82 17.03
C ILE A 203 6.38 -21.29 18.25
N ASN A 204 5.78 -21.45 19.43
CA ASN A 204 6.32 -21.02 20.71
C ASN A 204 7.84 -21.26 20.79
N ASP A 205 8.60 -20.18 20.98
CA ASP A 205 10.02 -20.21 21.38
C ASP A 205 10.19 -20.72 22.84
N GLU A 206 9.41 -21.73 23.26
CA GLU A 206 9.45 -22.32 24.60
C GLU A 206 10.10 -23.70 24.65
N GLN A 207 10.86 -24.10 23.61
CA GLN A 207 11.77 -25.25 23.71
C GLN A 207 13.09 -24.97 23.00
N LEU A 208 13.98 -24.25 23.69
CA LEU A 208 15.44 -24.36 23.51
C LEU A 208 16.15 -24.18 24.85
#